data_AF-A0A967BIW4-F1
#
_entry.id   AF-A0A967BIW4-F1
#
_cell.length_a   1.000
_cell.length_b   1.000
_cell.length_c   1.000
_cell.angle_alpha   90.00
_cell.angle_beta   90.00
_cell.angle_gamma   90.00
#
_symmetry.space_group_name_H-M   'P 1'
#
loop_
_entity.id
_entity.type
_entity.pdbx_description
1 polymer ?
#
loop_
_entity_poly.entity_id
_entity_poly.type
_entity_poly.pdbx_seq_one_letter_code
_entity_poly.pdbx_strand_id
1 'polypeptide(L)'
;MWSALLRRFTKAGRPGAYLRIIEEGEVGAGDEIRILERPDHGLSIGDVFRIYTRDRHEVEALLAVPQMSEGWRQWAEGRIQSQVKR
;
A
#
# COMPACT_ATOMS: atom_id res chain seq x y z
N MET A 1 25.50 -2.58 6.11
CA MET A 1 25.16 -1.66 7.23
C MET A 1 23.70 -1.23 7.07
N TRP A 2 22.77 -1.89 7.76
CA TRP A 2 21.34 -1.53 7.71
C TRP A 2 21.16 -0.14 8.31
N SER A 3 20.53 0.80 7.60
CA SER A 3 20.44 2.17 8.08
C SER A 3 19.48 2.27 9.28
N ALA A 4 19.91 2.97 10.33
CA ALA A 4 19.07 3.23 11.50
C ALA A 4 17.77 3.97 11.15
N LEU A 5 17.77 4.72 10.05
CA LEU A 5 16.61 5.41 9.49
C LEU A 5 15.52 4.42 9.06
N LEU A 6 15.85 3.38 8.28
CA LEU A 6 14.86 2.42 7.81
C LEU A 6 14.18 1.70 8.98
N ARG A 7 14.94 1.30 10.00
CA ARG A 7 14.35 0.69 11.21
C ARG A 7 13.40 1.64 11.94
N ARG A 8 13.77 2.92 12.08
CA ARG A 8 12.91 3.93 12.71
C ARG A 8 11.66 4.20 11.88
N PHE A 9 11.80 4.31 10.55
CA PHE A 9 10.70 4.53 9.62
C PHE A 9 9.71 3.37 9.65
N THR A 10 10.20 2.12 9.52
CA THR A 10 9.37 0.92 9.60
C THR A 10 8.66 0.81 10.95
N LYS A 11 9.34 1.14 12.06
CA LYS A 11 8.73 1.15 13.39
C LYS A 11 7.65 2.23 13.52
N ALA A 12 7.83 3.39 12.90
CA ALA A 12 6.85 4.48 12.95
C ALA A 12 5.56 4.14 12.19
N GLY A 13 5.64 3.33 11.12
CA GLY A 13 4.44 2.86 10.40
C GLY A 13 3.62 3.97 9.75
N ARG A 14 4.26 5.08 9.36
CA ARG A 14 3.62 6.26 8.74
C ARG A 14 4.10 6.44 7.30
N PRO A 15 3.79 5.50 6.39
CA PRO A 15 4.11 5.64 4.97
C PRO A 15 3.30 6.78 4.33
N GLY A 16 3.84 7.32 3.24
CA GLY A 16 3.05 8.10 2.29
C GLY A 16 2.35 7.20 1.27
N ALA A 17 1.62 7.82 0.35
CA ALA A 17 0.99 7.15 -0.79
C ALA A 17 1.37 7.84 -2.11
N TYR A 18 1.32 7.07 -3.18
CA TYR A 18 1.33 7.59 -4.54
C TYR A 18 -0.10 7.58 -5.07
N LEU A 19 -0.47 8.64 -5.79
CA LEU A 19 -1.76 8.77 -6.45
C LEU A 19 -1.57 8.59 -7.95
N ARG A 20 -2.53 7.93 -8.59
CA ARG A 20 -2.60 7.86 -10.06
C ARG A 20 -3.43 9.04 -10.56
N ILE A 21 -2.97 9.69 -11.62
CA ILE A 21 -3.75 10.68 -12.35
C ILE A 21 -4.86 9.95 -13.10
N ILE A 22 -6.11 10.24 -12.77
CA ILE A 22 -7.30 9.71 -13.47
C ILE A 22 -7.71 10.67 -14.59
N GLU A 23 -7.62 11.97 -14.31
CA GLU A 23 -7.91 13.07 -15.22
C GLU A 23 -6.85 14.14 -15.03
N GLU A 24 -6.31 14.66 -16.13
CA GLU A 24 -5.30 15.73 -16.10
C GLU A 24 -5.96 17.09 -15.84
N GLY A 25 -5.23 18.00 -15.20
CA GLY A 25 -5.71 19.35 -14.88
C GLY A 25 -4.69 20.17 -14.10
N GLU A 26 -5.09 21.37 -13.71
CA GLU A 26 -4.28 22.29 -12.90
C GLU A 26 -4.59 22.13 -11.41
N VAL A 27 -3.54 22.14 -10.58
CA VAL A 27 -3.63 22.09 -9.11
C VAL A 27 -2.60 23.05 -8.50
N GLY A 28 -2.95 23.68 -7.39
CA GLY A 28 -2.16 24.67 -6.69
C GLY A 28 -2.12 24.48 -5.18
N ALA A 29 -1.21 25.21 -4.52
CA ALA A 29 -1.14 25.21 -3.07
C ALA A 29 -2.38 25.89 -2.47
N GLY A 30 -3.04 25.20 -1.53
CA GLY A 30 -4.27 25.69 -0.90
C GLY A 30 -5.56 25.13 -1.50
N ASP A 31 -5.48 24.39 -2.61
CA ASP A 31 -6.64 23.72 -3.17
C ASP A 31 -7.20 22.67 -2.21
N GLU A 32 -8.54 22.58 -2.17
CA GLU A 32 -9.24 21.65 -1.30
C GLU A 32 -9.10 20.21 -1.80
N ILE A 33 -8.80 19.28 -0.89
CA ILE A 33 -8.87 17.84 -1.15
C ILE A 33 -10.24 17.34 -0.69
N ARG A 34 -11.06 16.89 -1.64
CA ARG A 34 -12.36 16.28 -1.36
C ARG A 34 -12.30 14.77 -1.49
N ILE A 35 -12.88 14.08 -0.52
CA ILE A 35 -13.09 12.63 -0.60
C ILE A 35 -14.38 12.40 -1.38
N LEU A 36 -14.27 12.00 -2.65
CA LEU A 36 -15.42 11.70 -3.50
C LEU A 36 -15.98 10.30 -3.23
N GLU A 37 -15.09 9.35 -2.94
CA GLU A 37 -15.44 7.96 -2.69
C GLU A 37 -14.51 7.37 -1.62
N ARG A 38 -15.05 6.48 -0.78
CA ARG A 38 -14.28 5.65 0.13
C ARG A 38 -14.70 4.19 -0.08
N PRO A 39 -13.81 3.31 -0.58
CA PRO A 39 -14.09 1.89 -0.71
C PRO A 39 -14.40 1.23 0.64
N ASP A 40 -15.19 0.17 0.61
CA ASP A 40 -15.66 -0.58 1.79
C ASP A 40 -14.68 -1.68 2.28
N HIS A 41 -13.59 -1.92 1.56
CA HIS A 41 -12.59 -2.96 1.89
C HIS A 41 -11.81 -2.73 3.20
N GLY A 42 -11.92 -1.56 3.82
CA GLY A 42 -11.34 -1.26 5.14
C GLY A 42 -9.80 -1.16 5.21
N LEU A 43 -9.07 -1.69 4.23
CA LEU A 43 -7.61 -1.59 4.15
C LEU A 43 -7.11 -0.16 3.96
N SER A 44 -6.15 0.23 4.80
CA SER A 44 -5.41 1.49 4.69
C SER A 44 -4.01 1.30 4.08
N ILE A 45 -3.36 2.39 3.69
CA ILE A 45 -1.95 2.37 3.26
C ILE A 45 -1.02 1.88 4.39
N GLY A 46 -1.39 2.15 5.64
CA GLY A 46 -0.67 1.62 6.81
C GLY A 46 -0.73 0.10 6.88
N ASP A 47 -1.86 -0.50 6.51
CA ASP A 47 -2.02 -1.95 6.45
C ASP A 47 -1.18 -2.57 5.34
N VAL A 48 -1.20 -1.99 4.14
CA VAL A 48 -0.34 -2.44 3.03
C VAL A 48 1.14 -2.44 3.47
N PHE A 49 1.59 -1.37 4.13
CA PHE A 49 2.95 -1.27 4.63
C PHE A 49 3.27 -2.29 5.74
N ARG A 50 2.34 -2.51 6.67
CA ARG A 50 2.46 -3.52 7.74
C ARG A 50 2.60 -4.92 7.16
N ILE A 51 1.74 -5.28 6.20
CA ILE A 51 1.76 -6.58 5.51
C ILE A 51 3.08 -6.76 4.76
N TYR A 52 3.54 -5.73 4.05
CA TYR A 52 4.81 -5.76 3.30
C TYR A 52 6.03 -5.99 4.20
N THR A 53 6.08 -5.32 5.35
CA THR A 53 7.28 -5.27 6.20
C THR A 53 7.32 -6.30 7.31
N ARG A 54 6.16 -6.71 7.86
CA ARG A 54 6.07 -7.55 9.06
C ARG A 54 5.09 -8.70 8.88
N ASP A 55 3.83 -8.38 8.59
CA ASP A 55 2.71 -9.32 8.71
C ASP A 55 2.38 -9.97 7.36
N ARG A 56 3.42 -10.52 6.70
CA ARG A 56 3.34 -11.06 5.34
C ARG A 56 2.38 -12.25 5.16
N HIS A 57 1.86 -12.80 6.25
CA HIS A 57 0.88 -13.88 6.20
C HIS A 57 -0.52 -13.37 5.81
N GLU A 58 -0.79 -12.08 5.96
CA GLU A 58 -2.07 -11.46 5.57
C GLU A 58 -2.08 -10.98 4.10
N VAL A 59 -1.13 -11.44 3.27
CA VAL A 59 -0.91 -10.93 1.91
C VAL A 59 -2.10 -11.11 0.98
N GLU A 60 -2.94 -12.12 1.20
CA GLU A 60 -4.17 -12.37 0.44
C GLU A 60 -5.15 -11.20 0.51
N ALA A 61 -5.18 -10.46 1.62
CA ALA A 61 -6.06 -9.30 1.78
C ALA A 61 -5.79 -8.22 0.73
N LEU A 62 -4.55 -8.11 0.24
CA LEU A 62 -4.20 -7.14 -0.81
C LEU A 62 -4.85 -7.46 -2.16
N LEU A 63 -5.12 -8.73 -2.45
CA LEU A 63 -5.74 -9.18 -3.69
C LEU A 63 -7.25 -8.99 -3.70
N ALA A 64 -7.86 -8.80 -2.53
CA ALA A 64 -9.28 -8.47 -2.41
C ALA A 64 -9.60 -7.01 -2.78
N VAL A 65 -8.60 -6.15 -3.00
CA VAL A 65 -8.77 -4.74 -3.35
C VAL A 65 -8.77 -4.54 -4.87
N PRO A 66 -9.91 -4.22 -5.50
CA PRO A 66 -10.00 -4.09 -6.96
C PRO A 66 -9.08 -3.01 -7.54
N GLN A 67 -8.88 -1.91 -6.81
CA GLN A 67 -8.08 -0.76 -7.20
C GLN A 67 -6.58 -0.94 -6.93
N MET A 68 -6.15 -2.10 -6.43
CA MET A 68 -4.75 -2.36 -6.12
C MET A 68 -3.87 -2.18 -7.37
N SER A 69 -2.72 -1.53 -7.21
CA SER A 69 -1.81 -1.33 -8.34
C SER A 69 -1.22 -2.68 -8.78
N GLU A 70 -0.87 -2.75 -10.06
CA GLU A 70 -0.37 -3.99 -10.66
C GLU A 70 0.89 -4.52 -9.96
N GLY A 71 1.83 -3.63 -9.61
CA GLY A 71 3.03 -4.04 -8.89
C GLY A 71 2.75 -4.66 -7.51
N TRP A 72 1.74 -4.16 -6.80
CA TRP A 72 1.33 -4.74 -5.52
C TRP A 72 0.62 -6.08 -5.68
N ARG A 73 -0.22 -6.23 -6.72
CA ARG A 73 -0.86 -7.53 -7.04
C ARG A 73 0.19 -8.60 -7.36
N GLN A 74 1.11 -8.29 -8.27
CA GLN A 74 2.19 -9.21 -8.66
C GLN A 74 3.09 -9.59 -7.46
N TRP A 75 3.41 -8.62 -6.60
CA TRP A 75 4.16 -8.90 -5.38
C TRP A 75 3.41 -9.85 -4.45
N ALA A 76 2.10 -9.62 -4.25
CA ALA A 76 1.26 -10.43 -3.38
C ALA A 76 1.11 -11.87 -3.90
N GLU A 77 0.84 -12.04 -5.20
CA GLU A 77 0.74 -13.34 -5.86
C GLU A 77 2.06 -14.14 -5.75
N GLY A 78 3.19 -13.50 -6.06
CA GLY A 78 4.51 -14.12 -5.92
C GLY A 78 4.81 -14.54 -4.48
N ARG A 79 4.29 -13.80 -3.49
CA ARG A 79 4.44 -14.14 -2.08
C ARG A 79 3.62 -15.36 -1.68
N ILE A 80 2.37 -15.46 -2.13
CA ILE A 80 1.49 -16.63 -1.88
C ILE A 80 2.12 -17.90 -2.45
N GLN A 81 2.58 -17.84 -3.71
CA GLN A 81 3.25 -18.99 -4.35
C GLN A 81 4.50 -19.45 -3.59
N SER A 82 5.22 -18.52 -2.97
CA SER A 82 6.39 -18.82 -2.14
C SER A 82 6.03 -19.40 -0.77
N GLN A 83 4.81 -19.18 -0.27
CA GLN A 83 4.32 -19.79 0.97
C GLN A 83 3.89 -21.24 0.73
N VAL A 84 3.26 -21.53 -0.41
CA VAL A 84 2.79 -22.89 -0.77
C VAL A 84 3.94 -23.86 -1.07
N LYS A 85 5.11 -23.36 -1.51
CA LYS A 85 6.30 -24.18 -1.83
C LYS A 85 7.17 -24.53 -0.62
N ARG A 86 6.82 -24.10 0.59
CA ARG A 86 7.53 -24.43 1.84
C ARG A 86 6.77 -25.50 2.60
#